data_AF-A0A2E9XDP8-F1
#
_entry.id   AF-A0A2E9XDP8-F1
#
_cell.length_a   1.000
_cell.length_b   1.000
_cell.length_c   1.000
_cell.angle_alpha   90.00
_cell.angle_beta   90.00
_cell.angle_gamma   90.00
#
_symmetry.space_group_name_H-M   'P 1'
#
loop_
_entity.id
_entity.type
_entity.pdbx_description
1 polymer ?
#
loop_
_entity_poly.entity_id
_entity_poly.type
_entity_poly.pdbx_seq_one_letter_code
_entity_poly.pdbx_strand_id
1 'polypeptide(L)' 'MAELPVVSVVGRPNVGKSTLFNRIIGRREAIVEERSGVTRDRKTLEAEWSGNSFLLVDTG' A
#
# COMPACT_ATOMS: atom_id res chain seq x y z
N MET A 1 5.47 13.85 18.36
CA MET A 1 4.61 12.73 17.90
C MET A 1 5.54 11.64 17.40
N ALA A 2 5.32 10.37 17.74
CA ALA A 2 6.17 9.30 17.21
C ALA A 2 5.88 9.12 15.71
N GLU A 3 6.93 9.02 14.90
CA GLU A 3 6.76 8.69 13.47
C GLU A 3 6.20 7.28 13.32
N LEU A 4 5.27 7.10 12.37
CA LEU A 4 4.71 5.79 12.06
C LEU A 4 5.78 4.89 11.41
N PRO A 5 5.82 3.59 11.73
CA PRO A 5 6.67 2.64 11.03
C PRO A 5 6.38 2.63 9.52
N VAL A 6 7.42 2.39 8.71
CA VAL A 6 7.29 2.28 7.24
C VAL A 6 7.42 0.82 6.82
N VAL A 7 6.45 0.35 6.03
CA VAL A 7 6.40 -1.01 5.47
C VAL A 7 6.38 -0.90 3.95
N SER A 8 7.33 -1.54 3.28
CA SER A 8 7.41 -1.56 1.81
C SER A 8 7.09 -2.94 1.25
N VAL A 9 6.23 -2.99 0.22
CA VAL A 9 5.92 -4.23 -0.51
C VAL A 9 6.83 -4.36 -1.71
N VAL A 10 7.76 -5.32 -1.66
CA VAL A 10 8.75 -5.57 -2.72
C VAL A 10 8.56 -6.95 -3.35
N GLY A 11 8.91 -7.08 -4.63
CA GLY A 11 8.83 -8.37 -5.31
C GLY A 11 9.01 -8.23 -6.82
N ARG A 12 9.05 -9.38 -7.52
CA ARG A 12 9.15 -9.42 -8.99
C ARG A 12 7.94 -8.73 -9.65
N PRO A 13 8.06 -8.30 -10.92
CA PRO A 13 6.91 -7.84 -11.70
C PRO A 13 5.78 -8.89 -11.70
N ASN A 14 4.53 -8.43 -11.65
CA ASN A 14 3.31 -9.25 -11.76
C ASN A 14 3.09 -10.33 -10.68
N VAL A 15 3.78 -10.30 -9.53
CA VAL A 15 3.53 -11.26 -8.43
C VAL A 15 2.34 -10.92 -7.53
N GLY A 16 1.53 -9.91 -7.90
CA GLY A 16 0.36 -9.49 -7.12
C GLY A 16 0.65 -8.47 -6.01
N LYS A 17 1.75 -7.71 -6.10
CA LYS A 17 2.10 -6.68 -5.09
C LYS A 17 0.98 -5.66 -4.90
N SER A 18 0.43 -5.12 -5.99
CA SER A 18 -0.68 -4.16 -5.94
C SER A 18 -1.97 -4.79 -5.39
N THR A 19 -2.19 -6.10 -5.61
CA THR A 19 -3.32 -6.82 -4.99
C THR A 19 -3.16 -6.91 -3.47
N LEU A 20 -1.95 -7.21 -2.98
CA LEU A 20 -1.66 -7.20 -1.56
C LEU A 20 -1.80 -5.79 -0.97
N PHE A 21 -1.21 -4.79 -1.62
CA PHE A 21 -1.28 -3.40 -1.22
C PHE A 21 -2.75 -2.95 -1.07
N ASN A 22 -3.58 -3.15 -2.10
CA ASN A 22 -5.00 -2.80 -2.07
C ASN A 22 -5.78 -3.56 -0.99
N ARG A 23 -5.43 -4.82 -0.70
CA ARG A 23 -6.06 -5.59 0.38
C ARG A 23 -5.72 -5.01 1.76
N ILE A 24 -4.51 -4.50 1.96
CA ILE A 24 -4.09 -3.90 3.24
C ILE A 24 -4.80 -2.57 3.45
N ILE A 25 -4.83 -1.72 2.43
CA ILE A 25 -5.52 -0.41 2.46
C ILE A 25 -7.04 -0.56 2.59
N GLY A 26 -7.63 -1.51 1.85
CA GLY A 26 -9.07 -1.80 1.81
C GLY A 26 -9.66 -2.39 3.09
N ARG A 27 -8.87 -2.58 4.17
CA ARG A 27 -9.40 -2.99 5.48
C ARG A 27 -10.18 -1.88 6.20
N ARG A 28 -10.13 -0.62 5.73
CA ARG A 28 -11.00 0.47 6.24
C ARG A 28 -11.57 1.45 5.20
N GLU A 29 -10.90 1.69 4.08
CA GLU A 29 -11.46 2.50 2.99
C GLU A 29 -11.16 1.83 1.65
N ALA A 30 -12.19 1.58 0.86
CA ALA A 30 -12.01 1.13 -0.52
C ALA A 30 -11.45 2.31 -1.34
N ILE A 31 -10.14 2.44 -1.44
CA ILE A 31 -9.53 3.33 -2.43
C ILE A 31 -9.75 2.67 -3.79
N VAL A 32 -10.84 3.03 -4.45
CA VAL A 32 -11.06 2.75 -5.87
C VAL A 32 -10.22 3.76 -6.64
N GLU A 33 -8.94 3.46 -6.84
CA GLU A 33 -8.19 4.07 -7.94
C GLU A 33 -8.26 3.13 -9.15
N GLU A 34 -9.34 3.31 -9.92
CA GLU A 34 -9.45 2.87 -11.30
C GLU A 34 -8.38 3.59 -12.16
N ARG A 35 -7.16 3.07 -12.18
CA ARG A 35 -6.25 3.25 -13.32
C ARG A 35 -5.10 2.25 -13.29
N SER A 36 -5.33 1.11 -13.95
CA SER A 36 -4.26 0.26 -14.45
C SER A 36 -3.43 1.07 -15.46
N GLY A 37 -2.14 1.30 -15.17
CA GLY A 37 -1.21 1.88 -16.15
C GLY A 37 -0.45 3.17 -15.75
N VAL A 38 -0.55 3.67 -14.52
CA VAL A 38 0.25 4.82 -14.05
C VAL A 38 0.93 4.52 -12.73
N THR A 39 2.09 3.86 -12.77
CA THR A 39 3.08 3.92 -11.70
C THR A 39 4.18 4.88 -12.14
N ARG A 40 3.99 6.17 -11.84
CA ARG A 40 5.10 7.12 -11.87
C ARG A 40 5.45 7.70 -10.49
N ASP A 41 4.52 7.64 -9.53
CA ASP A 41 4.76 8.10 -8.17
C ASP A 41 4.58 6.96 -7.17
N ARG A 42 5.59 6.77 -6.30
CA ARG A 42 5.54 5.82 -5.17
C ARG A 42 4.33 6.16 -4.30
N LYS A 43 3.34 5.27 -4.23
CA LYS A 43 2.19 5.47 -3.34
C LYS A 43 2.59 5.09 -1.93
N THR A 44 2.66 6.10 -1.07
CA THR A 44 2.80 5.94 0.38
C THR A 44 1.46 6.28 1.00
N LEU A 45 0.83 5.32 1.68
CA LEU A 45 -0.48 5.48 2.30
C LEU A 45 -0.44 5.03 3.75
N GLU A 46 -1.21 5.69 4.62
CA GLU A 46 -1.45 5.17 5.96
C GLU A 46 -2.34 3.92 5.92
N ALA A 47 -2.01 2.94 6.76
CA ALA A 47 -2.73 1.69 6.88
C ALA A 47 -2.81 1.25 8.35
N GLU A 48 -3.87 0.51 8.67
CA GLU A 48 -3.95 -0.24 9.94
C GLU A 48 -4.17 -1.72 9.66
N TRP A 49 -3.34 -2.56 10.27
CA TRP A 49 -3.57 -4.02 10.30
C TRP A 49 -3.29 -4.56 11.70
N SER A 50 -4.27 -5.27 12.26
CA SER A 50 -4.16 -5.96 13.55
C SER A 50 -3.88 -4.99 14.70
N GLY A 51 -4.48 -3.79 14.65
CA GLY A 51 -4.29 -2.73 15.64
C GLY A 51 -2.97 -1.96 15.52
N ASN A 52 -2.18 -2.19 14.46
CA ASN A 52 -0.92 -1.46 14.23
C ASN A 52 -1.07 -0.50 13.05
N SER A 53 -0.80 0.78 13.29
CA SER A 53 -0.75 1.82 12.26
C SER A 53 0.64 1.94 11.68
N PHE A 54 0.74 2.05 10.35
CA PHE A 54 2.00 2.19 9.63
C PHE A 54 1.80 2.88 8.28
N LEU A 55 2.88 3.37 7.69
CA LEU A 55 2.93 3.84 6.31
C LEU A 55 3.25 2.67 5.39
N LEU A 56 2.35 2.34 4.47
CA LEU A 56 2.53 1.30 3.46
C LEU A 56 3.02 1.92 2.14
N VAL A 57 4.07 1.36 1.57
CA VAL A 57 4.72 1.83 0.33
C VAL A 57 4.64 0.76 -0.75
N ASP A 58 4.09 1.09 -1.92
CA ASP A 58 4.22 0.29 -3.14
C ASP A 58 5.49 0.73 -3.90
N THR A 59 6.40 -0.22 -4.12
CA THR A 59 7.66 0.05 -4.82
C THR A 59 7.56 -0.07 -6.34
N GLY A 60 6.38 -0.41 -6.89
CA GLY A 60 6.15 -0.66 -8.32
C GLY A 60 6.22 -2.13 -8.68
#